data_AF-A0A1G6CL27-F1
#
_entry.id   AF-A0A1G6CL27-F1
#
_cell.length_a   1.000
_cell.length_b   1.000
_cell.length_c   1.000
_cell.angle_alpha   90.00
_cell.angle_beta   90.00
_cell.angle_gamma   90.00
#
_symmetry.space_group_name_H-M   'P 1'
#
loop_
_entity.id
_entity.type
_entity.pdbx_description
1 polymer ?
#
loop_
_entity_poly.entity_id
_entity_poly.type
_entity_poly.pdbx_seq_one_letter_code
_entity_poly.pdbx_strand_id
1 'polypeptide(L)'
;MKPLLIHEDPTIVRSITNQLRNFRPHLQTMKEKFLLMDMGEYDSETHDFLKSSSINQIRKEYLSRFDYELKNLGVVNSSITDPMKDSFKVKLEGFLDTLQRIKSGEVLISHSNTRKLRFDELKFMENDNDFLVGSEAVEAMTEDEARLYLNTDEEIEFYEIVKDIETKGMELFTRMGSPEYFFKGEFLKLFNFSKDGIEVDPKFVNGYFRHKEIQERVSNRQKERMR
;
A
#
# COMPACT_ATOMS: atom_id res chain seq x y z
N MET A 1 -4.98 -26.55 -7.90
CA MET A 1 -4.17 -25.94 -8.96
C MET A 1 -3.34 -24.81 -8.36
N LYS A 2 -2.20 -24.41 -8.94
CA LYS A 2 -1.44 -23.23 -8.46
C LYS A 2 -1.95 -21.98 -9.20
N PRO A 3 -2.20 -20.85 -8.50
CA PRO A 3 -2.59 -19.60 -9.14
C PRO A 3 -1.55 -19.12 -10.16
N LEU A 4 -1.99 -18.52 -11.28
CA LEU A 4 -1.12 -17.96 -12.31
C LEU A 4 -1.05 -16.44 -12.16
N LEU A 5 0.13 -15.90 -11.85
CA LEU A 5 0.38 -14.45 -11.81
C LEU A 5 0.41 -13.88 -13.24
N ILE A 6 -0.45 -12.90 -13.52
CA ILE A 6 -0.53 -12.27 -14.85
C ILE A 6 -0.17 -10.77 -14.85
N HIS A 7 -0.13 -10.13 -13.68
CA HIS A 7 0.30 -8.74 -13.55
C HIS A 7 0.89 -8.45 -12.18
N GLU A 8 1.93 -7.61 -12.14
CA GLU A 8 2.49 -7.00 -10.93
C GLU A 8 2.70 -5.49 -11.19
N ASP A 9 2.06 -4.63 -10.39
CA ASP A 9 2.24 -3.18 -10.47
C ASP A 9 3.46 -2.72 -9.64
N PRO A 10 4.58 -2.30 -10.28
CA PRO A 10 5.76 -1.87 -9.55
C PRO A 10 5.59 -0.52 -8.84
N THR A 11 4.49 0.21 -9.09
CA THR A 11 4.27 1.55 -8.52
C THR A 11 3.86 1.51 -7.05
N ILE A 12 3.48 0.35 -6.51
CA ILE A 12 3.11 0.17 -5.10
C ILE A 12 4.27 0.46 -4.17
N VAL A 13 5.48 -0.01 -4.49
CA VAL A 13 6.68 0.29 -3.68
C VAL A 13 6.92 1.80 -3.59
N ARG A 14 6.67 2.51 -4.69
CA ARG A 14 6.74 3.97 -4.72
C ARG A 14 5.66 4.61 -3.85
N SER A 15 4.44 4.07 -3.85
CA SER A 15 3.37 4.51 -2.94
C SER A 15 3.76 4.32 -1.48
N ILE A 16 4.22 3.12 -1.10
CA ILE A 16 4.69 2.81 0.27
C ILE A 16 5.79 3.77 0.70
N THR A 17 6.76 4.02 -0.18
CA THR A 17 7.87 4.96 0.10
C THR A 17 7.35 6.38 0.36
N ASN A 18 6.39 6.84 -0.44
CA ASN A 18 5.77 8.16 -0.25
C ASN A 18 4.96 8.23 1.05
N GLN A 19 4.22 7.16 1.39
CA GLN A 19 3.48 7.07 2.64
C GLN A 19 4.43 7.12 3.84
N LEU A 20 5.51 6.33 3.83
CA LEU A 20 6.52 6.36 4.90
C LEU A 20 7.13 7.76 5.04
N ARG A 21 7.44 8.44 3.93
CA ARG A 21 7.99 9.80 3.94
C ARG A 21 7.05 10.79 4.66
N ASN A 22 5.74 10.68 4.43
CA ASN A 22 4.74 11.52 5.10
C ASN A 22 4.51 11.13 6.56
N PHE A 23 4.67 9.84 6.88
CA PHE A 23 4.49 9.32 8.24
C PHE A 23 5.67 9.66 9.15
N ARG A 24 6.89 9.70 8.59
CA ARG A 24 8.15 9.85 9.32
C ARG A 24 8.21 11.07 10.26
N PRO A 25 7.77 12.29 9.90
CA PRO A 25 7.76 13.42 10.83
C PRO A 25 6.95 13.13 12.10
N HIS A 26 5.81 12.44 11.98
CA HIS A 26 4.97 12.09 13.12
C HIS A 26 5.63 11.04 14.01
N LEU A 27 6.30 10.04 13.41
CA LEU A 27 7.08 9.04 14.16
C LEU A 27 8.23 9.69 14.94
N GLN A 28 8.90 10.68 14.34
CA GLN A 28 9.97 11.42 15.02
C GLN A 28 9.41 12.26 16.17
N THR A 29 8.30 12.99 15.97
CA THR A 29 7.64 13.72 17.06
C THR A 29 7.18 12.80 18.20
N MET A 30 6.66 11.61 17.88
CA MET A 30 6.29 10.61 18.88
C MET A 30 7.51 10.18 19.69
N LYS A 31 8.63 9.88 19.03
CA LYS A 31 9.89 9.51 19.68
C LYS A 31 10.47 10.65 20.54
N GLU A 32 10.48 11.88 20.05
CA GLU A 32 10.93 13.04 20.81
C GLU A 32 10.10 13.21 22.09
N LYS A 33 8.77 13.13 21.98
CA LYS A 33 7.88 13.18 23.13
C LYS A 33 8.08 12.03 24.11
N PHE A 34 8.41 10.85 23.60
CA PHE A 34 8.78 9.71 24.44
C PHE A 34 10.03 10.03 25.27
N LEU A 35 11.09 10.50 24.62
CA LEU A 35 12.36 10.82 25.30
C LEU A 35 12.20 11.96 26.31
N LEU A 36 11.28 12.91 26.09
CA LEU A 36 10.97 13.97 27.06
C LEU A 36 10.34 13.46 28.37
N MET A 37 9.78 12.24 28.36
CA MET A 37 9.28 11.60 29.59
C MET A 37 10.41 11.13 30.50
N ASP A 38 11.65 10.98 29.98
CA ASP A 38 12.83 10.54 30.72
C ASP A 38 12.67 9.17 31.38
N MET A 39 11.93 8.26 30.72
CA MET A 39 11.60 6.91 31.22
C MET A 39 12.45 5.80 30.57
N GLY A 40 13.51 6.17 29.86
CA GLY A 40 14.40 5.23 29.15
C GLY A 40 14.67 5.61 27.70
N GLU A 41 15.39 4.73 27.02
CA GLU A 41 15.74 4.88 25.62
C GLU A 41 14.60 4.43 24.70
N TYR A 42 14.60 4.95 23.47
CA TYR A 42 13.69 4.48 22.43
C TYR A 42 14.44 3.48 21.54
N ASP A 43 14.24 2.20 21.83
CA ASP A 43 14.85 1.05 21.15
C ASP A 43 13.81 0.21 20.40
N SER A 44 14.25 -0.88 19.76
CA SER A 44 13.35 -1.78 19.02
C SER A 44 12.33 -2.46 19.93
N GLU A 45 12.71 -2.83 21.16
CA GLU A 45 11.79 -3.46 22.13
C GLU A 45 10.67 -2.50 22.56
N THR A 46 11.04 -1.24 22.84
CA THR A 46 10.10 -0.17 23.14
C THR A 46 9.17 0.07 21.96
N HIS A 47 9.70 0.11 20.74
CA HIS A 47 8.88 0.25 19.53
C HIS A 47 7.86 -0.88 19.41
N ASP A 48 8.29 -2.14 19.59
CA ASP A 48 7.42 -3.32 19.50
C ASP A 48 6.38 -3.38 20.63
N PHE A 49 6.73 -2.98 21.85
CA PHE A 49 5.78 -2.79 22.94
C PHE A 49 4.72 -1.74 22.58
N LEU A 50 5.16 -0.58 22.09
CA LEU A 50 4.25 0.50 21.71
C LEU A 50 3.32 0.09 20.57
N LYS A 51 3.76 -0.74 19.62
CA LYS A 51 2.92 -1.29 18.55
C LYS A 51 1.83 -2.20 19.08
N SER A 52 2.22 -3.20 19.87
CA SER A 52 1.35 -4.28 20.35
C SER A 52 0.40 -3.87 21.48
N SER A 53 0.75 -2.83 22.26
CA SER A 53 -0.01 -2.44 23.45
C SER A 53 -1.09 -1.41 23.15
N SER A 54 -2.21 -1.48 23.87
CA SER A 54 -3.23 -0.43 23.82
C SER A 54 -2.76 0.85 24.50
N ILE A 55 -3.30 2.02 24.13
CA ILE A 55 -2.99 3.30 24.80
C ILE A 55 -3.21 3.22 26.31
N ASN A 56 -4.28 2.55 26.76
CA ASN A 56 -4.57 2.38 28.18
C ASN A 56 -3.54 1.50 28.90
N GLN A 57 -3.02 0.47 28.23
CA GLN A 57 -1.96 -0.37 28.77
C GLN A 57 -0.65 0.41 28.89
N ILE A 58 -0.27 1.14 27.85
CA ILE A 58 0.92 2.01 27.84
C ILE A 58 0.82 3.06 28.96
N ARG A 59 -0.34 3.73 29.10
CA ARG A 59 -0.59 4.69 30.18
C ARG A 59 -0.35 4.08 31.56
N LYS A 60 -0.93 2.91 31.82
CA LYS A 60 -0.80 2.21 33.11
C LYS A 60 0.65 1.82 33.39
N GLU A 61 1.35 1.30 32.38
CA GLU A 61 2.75 0.88 32.49
C GLU A 61 3.65 2.06 32.90
N TYR A 62 3.61 3.16 32.15
CA TYR A 62 4.48 4.31 32.40
C TYR A 62 4.16 5.05 33.70
N LEU A 63 2.88 5.15 34.10
CA LEU A 63 2.52 5.71 35.41
C LEU A 63 3.04 4.83 36.56
N SER A 64 2.90 3.50 36.44
CA SER A 64 3.37 2.56 37.47
C SER A 64 4.89 2.58 37.59
N ARG A 65 5.60 2.67 36.45
CA ARG A 65 7.06 2.77 36.42
C ARG A 65 7.55 4.08 37.04
N PHE A 66 6.90 5.20 36.73
CA PHE A 66 7.25 6.49 37.33
C PHE A 66 7.04 6.50 38.85
N ASP A 67 5.92 5.96 39.32
CA ASP A 67 5.66 5.80 40.76
C ASP A 67 6.71 4.91 41.46
N TYR A 68 7.14 3.84 40.78
CA TYR A 68 8.20 2.96 41.26
C TYR A 68 9.57 3.67 41.34
N GLU A 69 9.92 4.46 40.34
CA GLU A 69 11.17 5.24 40.32
C GLU A 69 11.21 6.30 41.42
N LEU A 70 10.12 7.05 41.63
CA LEU A 70 10.01 8.01 42.75
C LEU A 70 10.22 7.32 44.11
N LYS A 71 9.62 6.14 44.29
CA LYS A 71 9.76 5.36 45.52
C LYS A 71 11.20 4.88 45.72
N ASN A 72 11.85 4.40 44.66
CA ASN A 72 13.23 3.94 44.71
C ASN A 72 14.24 5.06 44.98
N LEU A 73 13.95 6.28 44.51
CA LEU A 73 14.72 7.48 44.84
C LEU A 73 14.50 7.97 46.28
N GLY A 74 13.61 7.33 47.05
CA GLY A 74 13.27 7.73 48.42
C GLY A 74 12.44 9.01 48.51
N VAL A 75 11.87 9.48 47.40
CA VAL A 75 11.04 10.69 47.37
C VAL A 75 9.63 10.32 47.80
N VAL A 76 9.34 10.51 49.10
CA VAL A 76 8.04 10.14 49.71
C VAL A 76 7.18 11.33 50.11
N ASN A 77 7.70 12.56 49.99
CA ASN A 77 6.98 13.76 50.39
C ASN A 77 5.97 14.18 49.31
N SER A 78 4.68 14.17 49.64
CA SER A 78 3.58 14.51 48.73
C SER A 78 3.73 15.90 48.09
N SER A 79 4.23 16.88 48.83
CA SER A 79 4.45 18.25 48.32
C SER A 79 5.50 18.32 47.20
N ILE A 80 6.34 17.30 47.06
CA ILE A 80 7.33 17.16 45.98
C ILE A 80 6.81 16.18 44.92
N THR A 81 6.27 15.04 45.34
CA THR A 81 5.82 14.00 44.39
C THR A 81 4.63 14.43 43.57
N ASP A 82 3.68 15.19 44.13
CA ASP A 82 2.44 15.54 43.41
C ASP A 82 2.72 16.47 42.21
N PRO A 83 3.50 17.57 42.34
CA PRO A 83 3.92 18.36 41.19
C PRO A 83 4.70 17.57 40.13
N MET A 84 5.56 16.63 40.56
CA MET A 84 6.32 15.79 39.63
C MET A 84 5.41 14.83 38.85
N LYS A 85 4.46 14.19 39.53
CA LYS A 85 3.45 13.32 38.91
C LYS A 85 2.58 14.09 37.93
N ASP A 86 2.15 15.29 38.28
CA ASP A 86 1.31 16.10 37.39
C ASP A 86 2.09 16.57 36.16
N SER A 87 3.35 17.00 36.33
CA SER A 87 4.23 17.31 35.20
C SER A 87 4.44 16.09 34.28
N PHE A 88 4.68 14.92 34.88
CA PHE A 88 4.83 13.67 34.13
C PHE A 88 3.56 13.29 33.37
N LYS A 89 2.39 13.36 33.99
CA LYS A 89 1.10 13.10 33.33
C LYS A 89 0.89 13.98 32.11
N VAL A 90 1.22 15.27 32.18
CA VAL A 90 1.10 16.18 31.03
C VAL A 90 1.98 15.72 29.86
N LYS A 91 3.23 15.33 30.13
CA LYS A 91 4.13 14.78 29.10
C LYS A 91 3.61 13.46 28.53
N LEU A 92 3.15 12.56 29.40
CA LEU A 92 2.60 11.26 29.04
C LEU A 92 1.38 11.41 28.13
N GLU A 93 0.39 12.22 28.51
CA GLU A 93 -0.80 12.43 27.65
C GLU A 93 -0.41 13.07 26.31
N GLY A 94 0.53 14.02 26.30
CA GLY A 94 1.04 14.59 25.05
C GLY A 94 1.70 13.54 24.13
N PHE A 95 2.41 12.56 24.69
CA PHE A 95 2.95 11.41 23.97
C PHE A 95 1.83 10.47 23.49
N LEU A 96 0.92 10.07 24.38
CA LEU A 96 -0.17 9.14 24.08
C LEU A 96 -1.10 9.66 22.99
N ASP A 97 -1.42 10.96 22.99
CA ASP A 97 -2.21 11.60 21.93
C ASP A 97 -1.53 11.48 20.56
N THR A 98 -0.21 11.65 20.54
CA THR A 98 0.58 11.54 19.30
C THR A 98 0.59 10.10 18.81
N LEU A 99 0.83 9.14 19.72
CA LEU A 99 0.80 7.72 19.41
C LEU A 99 -0.59 7.27 18.93
N GLN A 100 -1.67 7.76 19.54
CA GLN A 100 -3.04 7.44 19.15
C GLN A 100 -3.34 7.89 17.71
N ARG A 101 -2.95 9.12 17.34
CA ARG A 101 -3.12 9.64 15.97
C ARG A 101 -2.31 8.87 14.93
N ILE A 102 -1.13 8.38 15.32
CA ILE A 102 -0.29 7.51 14.47
C ILE A 102 -0.98 6.16 14.29
N LYS A 103 -1.45 5.53 15.38
CA LYS A 103 -2.13 4.23 15.34
C LYS A 103 -3.45 4.27 14.57
N SER A 104 -4.21 5.37 14.65
CA SER A 104 -5.46 5.53 13.91
C SER A 104 -5.25 5.84 12.42
N GLY A 105 -4.02 6.17 12.00
CA GLY A 105 -3.71 6.56 10.63
C GLY A 105 -4.24 7.95 10.24
N GLU A 106 -4.68 8.76 11.21
CA GLU A 106 -5.14 10.14 11.00
C GLU A 106 -4.06 11.04 10.41
N VAL A 107 -2.80 10.70 10.65
CA VAL A 107 -1.65 11.48 10.16
C VAL A 107 -1.32 11.19 8.68
N LEU A 108 -1.94 10.19 8.06
CA LEU A 108 -1.74 9.88 6.64
C LEU A 108 -2.76 10.58 5.75
N ILE A 109 -2.28 11.60 5.04
CA ILE A 109 -2.95 12.19 3.89
C ILE A 109 -2.53 11.40 2.65
N SER A 110 -3.38 10.46 2.21
CA SER A 110 -3.19 9.74 0.95
C SER A 110 -4.24 10.21 -0.07
N HIS A 111 -3.76 10.63 -1.24
CA HIS A 111 -4.59 10.85 -2.44
C HIS A 111 -4.58 9.62 -3.36
N SER A 112 -3.99 8.51 -2.91
CA SER A 112 -3.89 7.26 -3.68
C SER A 112 -4.89 6.24 -3.15
N ASN A 113 -5.38 5.39 -4.05
CA ASN A 113 -6.28 4.28 -3.73
C ASN A 113 -5.57 3.10 -3.06
N THR A 114 -4.25 3.17 -2.81
CA THR A 114 -3.51 2.13 -2.09
C THR A 114 -3.80 2.21 -0.60
N ARG A 115 -3.85 1.07 0.08
CA ARG A 115 -4.00 0.94 1.53
C ARG A 115 -3.00 1.83 2.26
N LYS A 116 -3.49 2.39 3.37
CA LYS A 116 -2.68 3.20 4.27
C LYS A 116 -1.72 2.32 5.06
N LEU A 117 -0.45 2.71 5.06
CA LEU A 117 0.60 2.16 5.91
C LEU A 117 0.16 2.30 7.38
N ARG A 118 0.32 1.23 8.16
CA ARG A 118 -0.05 1.21 9.57
C ARG A 118 1.17 1.20 10.46
N PHE A 119 0.98 1.64 11.71
CA PHE A 119 2.06 1.70 12.69
C PHE A 119 2.66 0.32 13.02
N ASP A 120 1.84 -0.72 13.05
CA ASP A 120 2.26 -2.11 13.31
C ASP A 120 3.15 -2.70 12.20
N GLU A 121 3.18 -2.08 11.02
CA GLU A 121 3.98 -2.51 9.85
C GLU A 121 5.39 -1.90 9.82
N LEU A 122 5.68 -0.97 10.73
CA LEU A 122 6.96 -0.25 10.75
C LEU A 122 8.01 -0.99 11.57
N LYS A 123 9.29 -0.71 11.36
CA LYS A 123 10.36 -1.17 12.24
C LYS A 123 11.20 0.03 12.61
N PHE A 124 11.63 0.09 13.87
CA PHE A 124 12.63 1.04 14.31
C PHE A 124 14.01 0.42 14.18
N MET A 125 14.90 1.11 13.46
CA MET A 125 16.28 0.71 13.23
C MET A 125 17.19 1.53 14.15
N GLU A 126 17.68 0.90 15.22
CA GLU A 126 18.53 1.55 16.22
C GLU A 126 19.81 2.15 15.60
N ASN A 127 20.50 1.38 14.75
CA ASN A 127 21.75 1.81 14.11
C ASN A 127 21.60 3.08 13.27
N ASP A 128 20.49 3.22 12.57
CA ASP A 128 20.21 4.35 11.67
C ASP A 128 19.36 5.42 12.34
N ASN A 129 18.90 5.16 13.57
CA ASN A 129 17.99 6.01 14.32
C ASN A 129 16.69 6.36 13.54
N ASP A 130 16.20 5.42 12.75
CA ASP A 130 15.19 5.68 11.70
C ASP A 130 14.07 4.62 11.66
N PHE A 131 13.00 4.94 10.94
CA PHE A 131 11.85 4.07 10.74
C PHE A 131 11.80 3.55 9.30
N LEU A 132 11.59 2.24 9.18
CA LEU A 132 11.44 1.51 7.91
C LEU A 132 10.11 0.75 7.90
N VAL A 133 9.67 0.32 6.71
CA VAL A 133 8.58 -0.67 6.58
C VAL A 133 9.20 -2.06 6.65
N GLY A 134 8.62 -2.96 7.44
CA GLY A 134 9.08 -4.35 7.49
C GLY A 134 8.95 -5.04 6.13
N SER A 135 9.92 -5.87 5.76
CA SER A 135 9.91 -6.63 4.50
C SER A 135 8.63 -7.46 4.32
N GLU A 136 8.14 -8.07 5.40
CA GLU A 136 6.89 -8.82 5.42
C GLU A 136 5.67 -7.95 5.10
N ALA A 137 5.64 -6.71 5.59
CA ALA A 137 4.57 -5.78 5.29
C ALA A 137 4.63 -5.28 3.85
N VAL A 138 5.84 -5.04 3.30
CA VAL A 138 6.02 -4.71 1.88
C VAL A 138 5.51 -5.85 1.00
N GLU A 139 5.87 -7.09 1.31
CA GLU A 139 5.43 -8.27 0.55
C GLU A 139 3.91 -8.45 0.65
N ALA A 140 3.33 -8.35 1.85
CA ALA A 140 1.90 -8.46 2.06
C ALA A 140 1.13 -7.38 1.28
N MET A 141 1.59 -6.12 1.31
CA MET A 141 0.97 -5.05 0.53
C MET A 141 1.11 -5.27 -0.99
N THR A 142 2.24 -5.81 -1.43
CA THR A 142 2.47 -6.13 -2.85
C THR A 142 1.54 -7.27 -3.30
N GLU A 143 1.37 -8.31 -2.50
CA GLU A 143 0.43 -9.40 -2.75
C GLU A 143 -1.02 -8.90 -2.77
N ASP A 144 -1.39 -8.07 -1.79
CA ASP A 144 -2.75 -7.56 -1.61
C ASP A 144 -3.15 -6.50 -2.65
N GLU A 145 -2.22 -5.76 -3.24
CA GLU A 145 -2.56 -4.60 -4.06
C GLU A 145 -1.86 -4.53 -5.42
N ALA A 146 -0.70 -5.17 -5.58
CA ALA A 146 0.09 -5.08 -6.81
C ALA A 146 -0.07 -6.31 -7.70
N ARG A 147 -0.32 -7.48 -7.12
CA ARG A 147 -0.36 -8.75 -7.86
C ARG A 147 -1.78 -9.18 -8.22
N LEU A 148 -1.93 -9.60 -9.47
CA LEU A 148 -3.18 -10.14 -10.00
C LEU A 148 -2.98 -11.58 -10.49
N TYR A 149 -3.80 -12.47 -9.94
CA TYR A 149 -3.74 -13.90 -10.19
C TYR A 149 -5.00 -14.39 -10.89
N LEU A 150 -4.83 -15.39 -11.73
CA LEU A 150 -5.90 -16.27 -12.19
C LEU A 150 -5.93 -17.51 -11.29
N ASN A 151 -7.11 -17.83 -10.78
CA ASN A 151 -7.33 -18.82 -9.74
C ASN A 151 -8.03 -20.08 -10.24
N THR A 152 -8.70 -20.02 -11.38
CA THR A 152 -9.43 -21.16 -11.97
C THR A 152 -8.85 -21.61 -13.31
N ASP A 153 -9.06 -22.88 -13.66
CA ASP A 153 -8.71 -23.42 -14.98
C ASP A 153 -9.38 -22.62 -16.11
N GLU A 154 -10.63 -22.21 -15.90
CA GLU A 154 -11.43 -21.43 -16.87
C GLU A 154 -10.84 -20.02 -17.10
N GLU A 155 -10.40 -19.34 -16.02
CA GLU A 155 -9.74 -18.04 -16.10
C GLU A 155 -8.42 -18.13 -16.87
N ILE A 156 -7.65 -19.19 -16.61
CA ILE A 156 -6.36 -19.45 -17.27
C ILE A 156 -6.58 -19.77 -18.75
N GLU A 157 -7.51 -20.68 -19.08
CA GLU A 157 -7.83 -21.02 -20.46
C GLU A 157 -8.30 -19.78 -21.24
N PHE A 158 -9.18 -18.98 -20.64
CA PHE A 158 -9.64 -17.74 -21.26
C PHE A 158 -8.48 -16.75 -21.51
N TYR A 159 -7.60 -16.56 -20.53
CA TYR A 159 -6.43 -15.71 -20.68
C TYR A 159 -5.48 -16.19 -21.78
N GLU A 160 -5.26 -17.50 -21.89
CA GLU A 160 -4.44 -18.09 -22.97
C GLU A 160 -5.08 -17.87 -24.35
N ILE A 161 -6.40 -18.02 -24.48
CA ILE A 161 -7.13 -17.72 -25.72
C ILE A 161 -6.97 -16.24 -26.11
N VAL A 162 -7.13 -15.32 -25.16
CA VAL A 162 -6.97 -13.87 -25.43
C VAL A 162 -5.55 -13.56 -25.90
N LYS A 163 -4.54 -14.15 -25.26
CA LYS A 163 -3.13 -13.98 -25.63
C LYS A 163 -2.81 -14.55 -27.02
N ASP A 164 -3.40 -15.68 -27.38
CA ASP A 164 -3.26 -16.28 -28.71
C ASP A 164 -3.92 -15.42 -29.79
N ILE A 165 -5.12 -14.87 -29.51
CA ILE A 165 -5.79 -13.91 -30.41
C ILE A 165 -4.94 -12.66 -30.62
N GLU A 166 -4.37 -12.09 -29.57
CA GLU A 166 -3.48 -10.92 -29.68
C GLU A 166 -2.27 -11.25 -30.56
N THR A 167 -1.63 -12.40 -30.33
CA THR A 167 -0.46 -12.83 -31.09
C THR A 167 -0.78 -13.00 -32.58
N LYS A 168 -1.84 -13.74 -32.90
CA LYS A 168 -2.29 -13.97 -34.29
C LYS A 168 -2.76 -12.68 -34.96
N GLY A 169 -3.43 -11.80 -34.21
CA GLY A 169 -3.82 -10.47 -34.68
C GLY A 169 -2.60 -9.65 -35.09
N MET A 170 -1.58 -9.59 -34.24
CA MET A 170 -0.33 -8.88 -34.53
C MET A 170 0.38 -9.43 -35.77
N GLU A 171 0.49 -10.76 -35.91
CA GLU A 171 1.08 -11.39 -37.11
C GLU A 171 0.32 -11.00 -38.40
N LEU A 172 -1.01 -11.00 -38.36
CA LEU A 172 -1.85 -10.60 -39.49
C LEU A 172 -1.61 -9.12 -39.86
N PHE A 173 -1.55 -8.22 -38.87
CA PHE A 173 -1.32 -6.79 -39.10
C PHE A 173 0.06 -6.50 -39.67
N THR A 174 1.12 -7.16 -39.16
CA THR A 174 2.47 -7.08 -39.72
C THR A 174 2.47 -7.55 -41.18
N ARG A 175 1.76 -8.64 -41.52
CA ARG A 175 1.62 -9.12 -42.91
C ARG A 175 0.83 -8.19 -43.82
N MET A 176 -0.12 -7.41 -43.28
CA MET A 176 -0.91 -6.44 -44.03
C MET A 176 -0.22 -5.07 -44.19
N GLY A 177 1.01 -4.89 -43.68
CA GLY A 177 1.77 -3.65 -43.79
C GLY A 177 1.15 -2.47 -43.02
N SER A 178 0.25 -2.74 -42.07
CA SER A 178 -0.30 -1.72 -41.18
C SER A 178 0.72 -1.35 -40.11
N PRO A 179 0.80 -0.09 -39.64
CA PRO A 179 1.78 0.30 -38.64
C PRO A 179 1.58 -0.53 -37.38
N GLU A 180 2.58 -1.35 -37.03
CA GLU A 180 2.63 -2.20 -35.83
C GLU A 180 2.29 -1.45 -34.53
N TYR A 181 2.40 -0.12 -34.57
CA TYR A 181 2.15 0.81 -33.49
C TYR A 181 0.68 0.93 -33.03
N PHE A 182 -0.32 0.59 -33.85
CA PHE A 182 -1.72 0.83 -33.45
C PHE A 182 -2.31 -0.20 -32.48
N PHE A 183 -1.73 -1.39 -32.35
CA PHE A 183 -2.35 -2.49 -31.58
C PHE A 183 -1.42 -3.26 -30.65
N LYS A 184 -0.10 -3.00 -30.68
CA LYS A 184 0.87 -3.74 -29.86
C LYS A 184 0.62 -3.52 -28.37
N GLY A 185 0.10 -4.54 -27.69
CA GLY A 185 -0.27 -4.48 -26.27
C GLY A 185 -1.60 -3.78 -25.99
N GLU A 186 -2.42 -3.48 -27.01
CA GLU A 186 -3.74 -2.85 -26.85
C GLU A 186 -4.86 -3.89 -26.71
N PHE A 187 -4.66 -5.13 -27.16
CA PHE A 187 -5.68 -6.18 -27.11
C PHE A 187 -5.94 -6.66 -25.68
N LEU A 188 -4.88 -6.83 -24.88
CA LEU A 188 -5.03 -7.09 -23.45
C LEU A 188 -5.64 -5.90 -22.70
N LYS A 189 -5.48 -4.65 -23.18
CA LYS A 189 -6.15 -3.47 -22.59
C LYS A 189 -7.66 -3.43 -22.88
N LEU A 190 -8.15 -4.24 -23.82
CA LEU A 190 -9.59 -4.44 -24.03
C LEU A 190 -10.25 -5.15 -22.86
N PHE A 191 -9.45 -5.85 -22.06
CA PHE A 191 -9.88 -6.60 -20.91
C PHE A 191 -9.31 -5.94 -19.67
N ASN A 192 -10.20 -5.42 -18.82
CA ASN A 192 -9.85 -4.96 -17.50
C ASN A 192 -9.84 -6.18 -16.57
N PHE A 193 -8.64 -6.69 -16.30
CA PHE A 193 -8.42 -7.72 -15.30
C PHE A 193 -8.36 -7.06 -13.94
N SER A 194 -9.29 -7.38 -13.06
CA SER A 194 -9.33 -6.91 -11.68
C SER A 194 -9.40 -8.09 -10.72
N LYS A 195 -9.20 -7.83 -9.43
CA LYS A 195 -9.40 -8.87 -8.39
C LYS A 195 -10.86 -9.36 -8.33
N ASP A 196 -11.80 -8.57 -8.84
CA ASP A 196 -13.23 -8.88 -8.85
C ASP A 196 -13.69 -9.58 -10.14
N GLY A 197 -12.78 -9.80 -11.09
CA GLY A 197 -13.05 -10.51 -12.35
C GLY A 197 -12.52 -9.82 -13.60
N ILE A 198 -12.90 -10.36 -14.76
CA ILE A 198 -12.50 -9.89 -16.08
C ILE A 198 -13.66 -9.10 -16.69
N GLU A 199 -13.45 -7.81 -16.95
CA GLU A 199 -14.41 -6.94 -17.64
C GLU A 199 -13.89 -6.57 -19.02
N VAL A 200 -14.75 -6.47 -20.04
CA VAL A 200 -14.36 -6.03 -21.38
C VAL A 200 -14.67 -4.54 -21.53
N ASP A 201 -13.70 -3.70 -21.90
CA ASP A 201 -13.92 -2.27 -22.14
C ASP A 201 -14.93 -2.09 -23.31
N PRO A 202 -16.15 -1.57 -23.03
CA PRO A 202 -17.21 -1.44 -24.03
C PRO A 202 -16.84 -0.47 -25.16
N LYS A 203 -15.92 0.48 -24.94
CA LYS A 203 -15.56 1.50 -25.95
C LYS A 203 -14.78 0.91 -27.11
N PHE A 204 -13.95 -0.08 -26.84
CA PHE A 204 -13.15 -0.72 -27.88
C PHE A 204 -13.89 -1.81 -28.64
N VAL A 205 -14.81 -2.53 -27.98
CA VAL A 205 -15.74 -3.47 -28.66
C VAL A 205 -16.48 -2.73 -29.79
N ASN A 206 -16.97 -1.53 -29.51
CA ASN A 206 -17.61 -0.66 -30.50
C ASN A 206 -16.64 -0.17 -31.61
N GLY A 207 -15.36 0.03 -31.28
CA GLY A 207 -14.31 0.38 -32.26
C GLY A 207 -14.02 -0.75 -33.25
N TYR A 208 -13.94 -2.00 -32.78
CA TYR A 208 -13.73 -3.18 -33.62
C TYR A 208 -14.88 -3.40 -34.60
N PHE A 209 -16.14 -3.32 -34.14
CA PHE A 209 -17.31 -3.43 -35.02
C PHE A 209 -17.35 -2.34 -36.09
N ARG A 210 -17.00 -1.09 -35.74
CA ARG A 210 -16.88 0.00 -36.73
C ARG A 210 -15.77 -0.24 -37.75
N HIS A 211 -14.62 -0.78 -37.33
CA HIS A 211 -13.53 -1.04 -38.26
C HIS A 211 -13.89 -2.16 -39.25
N LYS A 212 -14.58 -3.21 -38.79
CA LYS A 212 -15.11 -4.27 -39.65
C LYS A 212 -16.12 -3.73 -40.66
N GLU A 213 -17.05 -2.88 -40.25
CA GLU A 213 -17.98 -2.21 -41.19
C GLU A 213 -17.26 -1.35 -42.24
N ILE A 214 -16.19 -0.65 -41.84
CA ILE A 214 -15.41 0.18 -42.77
C ILE A 214 -14.68 -0.70 -43.79
N GLN A 215 -14.07 -1.81 -43.36
CA GLN A 215 -13.39 -2.74 -44.27
C GLN A 215 -14.36 -3.41 -45.26
N GLU A 216 -15.54 -3.82 -44.80
CA GLU A 216 -16.58 -4.38 -45.66
C GLU A 216 -17.07 -3.36 -46.70
N ARG A 217 -17.23 -2.09 -46.31
CA ARG A 217 -17.59 -1.00 -47.23
C ARG A 217 -16.51 -0.72 -48.27
N VAL A 218 -15.23 -0.74 -47.88
CA VAL A 218 -14.10 -0.52 -48.80
C VAL A 218 -13.99 -1.67 -49.80
N SER A 219 -14.08 -2.92 -49.33
CA SER A 219 -14.09 -4.13 -50.18
C SER A 219 -15.26 -4.13 -51.17
N ASN A 220 -16.46 -3.75 -50.74
CA ASN A 220 -17.63 -3.68 -51.63
C ASN A 220 -17.48 -2.59 -52.70
N ARG A 221 -16.97 -1.40 -52.35
CA ARG A 221 -16.68 -0.34 -53.33
C ARG A 221 -15.59 -0.73 -54.33
N GLN A 222 -14.59 -1.51 -53.92
CA GLN A 222 -13.57 -2.04 -54.83
C GLN A 222 -14.16 -3.06 -55.81
N LYS A 223 -15.08 -3.93 -55.35
CA LYS A 223 -15.80 -4.87 -56.21
C LYS A 223 -16.75 -4.19 -57.20
N GLU A 224 -17.40 -3.11 -56.79
CA GLU A 224 -18.27 -2.31 -57.68
C GLU A 224 -17.48 -1.57 -58.76
N ARG A 225 -16.23 -1.16 -58.50
CA ARG A 225 -15.35 -0.53 -59.48
C ARG A 225 -14.72 -1.48 -60.50
N MET A 226 -14.81 -2.79 -60.25
CA MET A 226 -14.29 -3.85 -61.15
C MET A 226 -15.40 -4.50 -61.99
N ARG A 227 -16.63 -3.98 -61.92
CA ARG A 227 -17.75 -4.33 -62.79
C ARG A 227 -18.01 -3.20 -63.77
#